data_AF-A0A6C0KNA5-F1
#
_entry.id   AF-A0A6C0KNA5-F1
#
_cell.length_a   1.000
_cell.length_b   1.000
_cell.length_c   1.000
_cell.angle_alpha   90.00
_cell.angle_beta   90.00
_cell.angle_gamma   90.00
#
_symmetry.space_group_name_H-M   'P 1'
#
loop_
_entity.id
_entity.type
_entity.pdbx_description
1 polymer ?
#
loop_
_entity_poly.entity_id
_entity_poly.type
_entity_poly.pdbx_seq_one_letter_code
_entity_poly.pdbx_strand_id
1 'polypeptide(L)'
;MPGTQRLNRLNIRRGELETQRRELEERLIPLRLRLLELTEQLGLANNRVTEDRHRLRDAREAADDRGVDSTISRNLNQSNLALAIREEAYKIKQHYDNNTTNSEAYRRSEARVAKLHTRLDRRRSQAHNALEEQAQRAENALLASRAAHASIYRQRFDLKPTLRELETALSAVVDEEARLNRGRGRKRKLRATQRKGKKR
;
A
#
# COMPACT_ATOMS: atom_id res chain seq x y z
N MET A 1 44.61 28.56 -44.64
CA MET A 1 44.47 28.52 -43.16
C MET A 1 43.47 27.43 -42.71
N PRO A 2 43.79 26.12 -42.78
CA PRO A 2 42.82 25.04 -42.49
C PRO A 2 42.78 24.63 -41.00
N GLY A 3 43.83 24.94 -40.23
CA GLY A 3 43.99 24.50 -38.83
C GLY A 3 43.10 25.23 -37.83
N THR A 4 42.82 26.52 -38.05
CA THR A 4 41.97 27.37 -37.21
C THR A 4 40.49 27.03 -37.39
N GLN A 5 40.05 26.78 -38.63
CA GLN A 5 38.68 26.35 -38.93
C GLN A 5 38.32 25.01 -38.25
N ARG A 6 39.25 24.06 -38.25
CA ARG A 6 39.05 22.76 -37.57
C ARG A 6 38.98 22.88 -36.05
N LEU A 7 39.72 23.82 -35.47
CA LEU A 7 39.74 24.04 -34.02
C LEU A 7 38.45 24.74 -33.56
N ASN A 8 37.96 25.71 -34.33
CA ASN A 8 36.69 26.38 -34.07
C ASN A 8 35.51 25.40 -34.18
N ARG A 9 35.46 24.55 -35.21
CA ARG A 9 34.42 23.51 -35.34
C ARG A 9 34.38 22.55 -34.15
N LEU A 10 35.55 22.15 -33.62
CA LEU A 10 35.62 21.29 -32.44
C LEU A 10 35.16 21.98 -31.16
N ASN A 11 35.45 23.27 -31.00
CA ASN A 11 35.00 24.04 -29.84
C ASN A 11 33.48 24.27 -29.88
N ILE A 12 32.92 24.57 -31.05
CA ILE A 12 31.46 24.70 -31.25
C ILE A 12 30.77 23.37 -30.89
N ARG A 13 31.24 22.26 -31.48
CA ARG A 13 30.69 20.92 -31.21
C ARG A 13 30.76 20.55 -29.72
N ARG A 14 31.79 20.99 -29.01
CA ARG A 14 31.91 20.75 -27.57
C ARG A 14 30.90 21.57 -26.77
N GLY A 15 30.69 22.83 -27.13
CA GLY A 15 29.63 23.65 -26.53
C GLY A 15 28.24 23.05 -26.76
N GLU A 16 27.98 22.51 -27.96
CA GLU A 16 26.74 21.78 -28.28
C GLU A 16 26.57 20.53 -27.40
N LEU A 17 27.62 19.73 -27.20
CA LEU A 17 27.54 18.54 -26.34
C LEU A 17 27.35 18.91 -24.86
N GLU A 18 28.05 19.95 -24.37
CA GLU A 18 27.93 20.40 -22.98
C GLU A 18 26.52 20.96 -22.70
N THR A 19 25.91 21.66 -23.67
CA THR A 19 24.51 22.13 -23.56
C THR A 19 23.53 20.98 -23.59
N GLN A 20 23.67 20.05 -24.55
CA GLN A 20 22.85 18.82 -24.61
C GLN A 20 22.94 17.98 -23.34
N ARG A 21 24.14 17.87 -22.76
CA ARG A 21 24.35 17.13 -21.50
C ARG A 21 23.56 17.76 -20.36
N ARG A 22 23.65 19.08 -20.20
CA ARG A 22 22.91 19.82 -19.16
C ARG A 22 21.40 19.67 -19.35
N GLU A 23 20.90 19.82 -20.57
CA GLU A 23 19.46 19.64 -20.86
C GLU A 23 18.97 18.23 -20.52
N LEU A 24 19.77 17.20 -20.82
CA LEU A 24 19.43 15.82 -20.47
C LEU A 24 19.50 15.58 -18.96
N GLU A 25 20.51 16.11 -18.27
CA GLU A 25 20.64 16.04 -16.81
C GLU A 25 19.45 16.74 -16.12
N GLU A 26 19.08 17.94 -16.57
CA GLU A 26 17.92 18.70 -16.06
C GLU A 26 16.60 17.93 -16.21
N ARG A 27 16.44 17.16 -17.30
CA ARG A 27 15.27 16.29 -17.50
C ARG A 27 15.32 14.99 -16.69
N LEU A 28 16.52 14.42 -16.49
CA LEU A 28 16.71 13.15 -15.80
C LEU A 28 16.55 13.24 -14.27
N ILE A 29 17.04 14.32 -13.66
CA ILE A 29 16.98 14.52 -12.20
C ILE A 29 15.53 14.39 -11.66
N PRO A 30 14.52 15.11 -12.17
CA PRO A 30 13.16 15.02 -11.65
C PRO A 30 12.55 13.63 -11.87
N LEU A 31 12.86 12.96 -12.99
CA LEU A 31 12.37 11.60 -13.25
C LEU A 31 12.98 10.56 -12.30
N ARG A 32 14.27 10.68 -11.99
CA ARG A 32 14.94 9.82 -10.99
C ARG A 32 14.38 10.03 -9.59
N LEU A 33 14.15 11.29 -9.19
CA LEU A 33 13.50 11.61 -7.93
C LEU A 33 12.07 11.04 -7.87
N ARG A 34 11.30 11.18 -8.96
CA ARG A 34 9.96 10.61 -9.06
C ARG A 34 9.97 9.08 -8.99
N LEU A 35 10.96 8.41 -9.60
CA LEU A 35 11.11 6.96 -9.51
C LEU A 35 11.37 6.51 -8.06
N LEU A 36 12.23 7.24 -7.34
CA LEU A 36 12.53 6.96 -5.94
C LEU A 36 11.27 7.10 -5.08
N GLU A 37 10.58 8.23 -5.20
CA GLU A 37 9.31 8.50 -4.50
C GLU A 37 8.26 7.40 -4.79
N LEU A 38 8.06 7.04 -6.06
CA LEU A 38 7.13 5.97 -6.44
C LEU A 38 7.54 4.60 -5.88
N THR A 39 8.84 4.34 -5.72
CA THR A 39 9.33 3.09 -5.17
C THR A 39 9.06 3.01 -3.67
N GLU A 40 9.26 4.12 -2.94
CA GLU A 40 8.90 4.23 -1.52
C GLU A 40 7.39 4.10 -1.31
N GLN A 41 6.61 4.84 -2.11
CA GLN A 41 5.14 4.77 -2.07
C GLN A 41 4.63 3.36 -2.37
N LEU A 42 5.26 2.63 -3.30
CA LEU A 42 4.91 1.24 -3.59
C LEU A 42 5.19 0.32 -2.40
N GLY A 43 6.30 0.52 -1.70
CA GLY A 43 6.62 -0.21 -0.46
C GLY A 43 5.56 0.01 0.61
N LEU A 44 5.19 1.28 0.86
CA LEU A 44 4.14 1.64 1.82
C LEU A 44 2.77 1.07 1.41
N ALA A 45 2.42 1.14 0.12
CA ALA A 45 1.16 0.61 -0.39
C ALA A 45 1.09 -0.93 -0.25
N ASN A 46 2.20 -1.63 -0.46
CA ASN A 46 2.25 -3.08 -0.30
C ASN A 46 2.07 -3.51 1.17
N ASN A 47 2.69 -2.78 2.10
CA ASN A 47 2.48 -3.00 3.54
C ASN A 47 1.02 -2.78 3.91
N ARG A 48 0.40 -1.69 3.44
CA ARG A 48 -1.03 -1.41 3.66
C ARG A 48 -1.95 -2.51 3.12
N VAL A 49 -1.70 -2.99 1.90
CA VAL A 49 -2.46 -4.13 1.32
C VAL A 49 -2.34 -5.37 2.20
N THR A 50 -1.14 -5.64 2.74
CA THR A 50 -0.90 -6.77 3.62
C THR A 50 -1.66 -6.61 4.94
N GLU A 51 -1.56 -5.45 5.58
CA GLU A 51 -2.32 -5.13 6.81
C GLU A 51 -3.83 -5.23 6.61
N ASP A 52 -4.37 -4.62 5.54
CA ASP A 52 -5.80 -4.66 5.26
C ASP A 52 -6.29 -6.07 4.95
N ARG A 53 -5.44 -6.91 4.36
CA ARG A 53 -5.74 -8.34 4.18
C ARG A 53 -5.84 -9.06 5.51
N HIS A 54 -4.96 -8.77 6.47
CA HIS A 54 -5.05 -9.32 7.83
C HIS A 54 -6.32 -8.83 8.53
N ARG A 55 -6.61 -7.52 8.50
CA ARG A 55 -7.84 -6.94 9.07
C ARG A 55 -9.11 -7.57 8.50
N LEU A 56 -9.16 -7.81 7.17
CA LEU A 56 -10.28 -8.48 6.54
C LEU A 56 -10.41 -9.93 7.00
N ARG A 57 -9.29 -10.65 7.12
CA ARG A 57 -9.29 -12.02 7.62
C ARG A 57 -9.87 -12.08 9.03
N ASP A 58 -9.36 -11.25 9.94
CA ASP A 58 -9.80 -11.21 11.33
C ASP A 58 -11.29 -10.84 11.42
N ALA A 59 -11.74 -9.88 10.61
CA ALA A 59 -13.15 -9.48 10.57
C ALA A 59 -14.09 -10.57 10.03
N ARG A 60 -13.64 -11.34 9.02
CA ARG A 60 -14.41 -12.49 8.51
C ARG A 60 -14.44 -13.64 9.51
N GLU A 61 -13.31 -13.97 10.12
CA GLU A 61 -13.25 -14.99 11.17
C GLU A 61 -14.20 -14.63 12.34
N ALA A 62 -14.27 -13.35 12.73
CA ALA A 62 -15.23 -12.90 13.72
C ALA A 62 -16.69 -13.02 13.24
N ALA A 63 -17.00 -12.63 11.99
CA ALA A 63 -18.36 -12.69 11.45
C ALA A 63 -18.88 -14.13 11.22
N ASP A 64 -17.96 -15.06 10.95
CA ASP A 64 -18.23 -16.48 10.74
C ASP A 64 -18.37 -17.25 12.08
N ASP A 65 -17.89 -16.68 13.19
CA ASP A 65 -18.03 -17.23 14.56
C ASP A 65 -19.49 -17.10 15.07
N ARG A 66 -20.40 -17.87 14.46
CA ARG A 66 -21.85 -17.88 14.78
C ARG A 66 -22.25 -18.97 15.78
N GLY A 67 -21.29 -19.74 16.30
CA GLY A 67 -21.51 -20.87 17.19
C GLY A 67 -22.00 -20.47 18.59
N VAL A 68 -22.47 -21.46 19.36
CA VAL A 68 -22.83 -21.27 20.79
C VAL A 68 -21.61 -20.90 21.62
N ASP A 69 -20.42 -21.36 21.21
CA ASP A 69 -19.14 -21.05 21.85
C ASP A 69 -18.50 -19.75 21.32
N SER A 70 -19.17 -19.05 20.41
CA SER A 70 -18.67 -17.80 19.85
C SER A 70 -18.46 -16.75 20.94
N THR A 71 -17.51 -15.86 20.69
CA THR A 71 -17.20 -14.77 21.64
C THR A 71 -18.43 -13.88 21.87
N ILE A 72 -19.24 -13.63 20.83
CA ILE A 72 -20.52 -12.91 20.97
C ILE A 72 -21.48 -13.66 21.89
N SER A 73 -21.70 -14.96 21.63
CA SER A 73 -22.66 -15.74 22.40
C SER A 73 -22.24 -15.86 23.87
N ARG A 74 -20.93 -16.02 24.13
CA ARG A 74 -20.36 -16.00 25.47
C ARG A 74 -20.62 -14.67 26.18
N ASN A 75 -20.31 -13.54 25.53
CA ASN A 75 -20.50 -12.21 26.10
C ASN A 75 -21.97 -11.89 26.35
N LEU A 76 -22.87 -12.27 25.42
CA LEU A 76 -24.30 -12.09 25.60
C LEU A 76 -24.83 -12.95 26.76
N ASN A 77 -24.35 -14.19 26.90
CA ASN A 77 -24.69 -15.08 28.01
C ASN A 77 -24.17 -14.59 29.37
N GLN A 78 -23.10 -13.79 29.40
CA GLN A 78 -22.56 -13.15 30.60
C GLN A 78 -23.18 -11.77 30.89
N SER A 79 -24.02 -11.26 29.98
CA SER A 79 -24.62 -9.93 30.15
C SER A 79 -25.67 -9.88 31.26
N ASN A 80 -25.90 -8.68 31.82
CA ASN A 80 -26.97 -8.44 32.79
C ASN A 80 -28.36 -8.86 32.26
N LEU A 81 -28.56 -8.83 30.94
CA LEU A 81 -29.80 -9.29 30.34
C LEU A 81 -29.96 -10.82 30.47
N ALA A 82 -28.89 -11.57 30.25
CA ALA A 82 -28.90 -13.02 30.46
C ALA A 82 -29.03 -13.39 31.94
N LEU A 83 -28.43 -12.62 32.84
CA LEU A 83 -28.63 -12.77 34.28
C LEU A 83 -30.11 -12.58 34.66
N ALA A 84 -30.75 -11.50 34.19
CA ALA A 84 -32.16 -11.23 34.45
C ALA A 84 -33.09 -12.34 33.91
N ILE A 85 -32.76 -12.94 32.77
CA ILE A 85 -33.49 -14.12 32.25
C ILE A 85 -33.38 -15.29 33.22
N ARG A 86 -32.18 -15.61 33.72
CA ARG A 86 -31.98 -16.70 34.68
C ARG A 86 -32.72 -16.46 35.99
N GLU A 87 -32.72 -15.22 36.49
CA GLU A 87 -33.44 -14.86 37.71
C GLU A 87 -34.96 -15.02 37.56
N GLU A 88 -35.54 -14.55 36.46
CA GLU A 88 -36.97 -14.73 36.19
C GLU A 88 -37.33 -16.20 35.91
N ALA A 89 -36.46 -16.95 35.22
CA ALA A 89 -36.62 -18.39 35.02
C ALA A 89 -36.56 -19.17 36.35
N TYR A 90 -35.73 -18.73 37.29
CA TYR A 90 -35.67 -19.30 38.63
C TYR A 90 -36.98 -19.08 39.41
N LYS A 91 -37.59 -17.89 39.31
CA LYS A 91 -38.91 -17.62 39.90
C LYS A 91 -40.00 -18.51 39.29
N ILE A 92 -39.99 -18.71 37.97
CA ILE A 92 -40.90 -19.63 37.29
C ILE A 92 -40.72 -21.05 37.83
N LYS A 93 -39.48 -21.53 37.97
CA LYS A 93 -39.18 -22.84 38.55
C LYS A 93 -39.74 -22.97 39.98
N GLN A 94 -39.56 -21.97 40.83
CA GLN A 94 -40.12 -21.98 42.19
C GLN A 94 -41.64 -22.12 42.19
N HIS A 95 -42.34 -21.51 41.24
CA HIS A 95 -43.78 -21.67 41.11
C HIS A 95 -44.20 -23.07 40.67
N TYR A 96 -43.41 -23.73 39.81
CA TYR A 96 -43.60 -25.15 39.49
C TYR A 96 -43.38 -26.03 40.71
N ASP A 97 -42.26 -25.85 41.41
CA ASP A 97 -41.90 -26.64 42.60
C ASP A 97 -42.96 -26.50 43.72
N ASN A 98 -43.59 -25.32 43.81
CA ASN A 98 -44.64 -25.02 44.80
C ASN A 98 -46.08 -25.25 44.31
N ASN A 99 -46.30 -25.80 43.11
CA ASN A 99 -47.63 -25.98 42.50
C ASN A 99 -48.49 -24.70 42.45
N THR A 100 -47.86 -23.54 42.22
CA THR A 100 -48.53 -22.22 42.14
C THR A 100 -48.54 -21.63 40.72
N THR A 101 -48.51 -22.49 39.70
CA THR A 101 -48.48 -22.11 38.28
C THR A 101 -49.73 -21.36 37.81
N ASN A 102 -50.86 -21.51 38.50
CA ASN A 102 -52.08 -20.75 38.20
C ASN A 102 -52.04 -19.29 38.70
N SER A 103 -51.02 -18.90 39.47
CA SER A 103 -50.92 -17.57 40.06
C SER A 103 -50.66 -16.47 39.02
N GLU A 104 -51.12 -15.26 39.30
CA GLU A 104 -50.83 -14.10 38.47
C GLU A 104 -49.31 -13.78 38.46
N ALA A 105 -48.62 -14.04 39.58
CA ALA A 105 -47.17 -13.88 39.69
C ALA A 105 -46.40 -14.79 38.72
N TYR A 106 -46.84 -16.04 38.55
CA TYR A 106 -46.29 -16.97 37.56
C TYR A 106 -46.44 -16.41 36.14
N ARG A 107 -47.67 -16.03 35.74
CA ARG A 107 -47.96 -15.49 34.39
C ARG A 107 -47.16 -14.23 34.09
N ARG A 108 -46.98 -13.34 35.08
CA ARG A 108 -46.15 -12.13 34.95
C ARG A 108 -44.67 -12.48 34.71
N SER A 109 -44.15 -13.49 35.42
CA SER A 109 -42.77 -13.95 35.26
C SER A 109 -42.54 -14.59 33.89
N GLU A 110 -43.46 -15.45 33.42
CA GLU A 110 -43.40 -16.01 32.05
C GLU A 110 -43.40 -14.92 30.98
N ALA A 111 -44.32 -13.95 31.09
CA ALA A 111 -44.39 -12.83 30.16
C ALA A 111 -43.11 -11.97 30.17
N ARG A 112 -42.45 -11.83 31.33
CA ARG A 112 -41.16 -11.13 31.45
C ARG A 112 -40.03 -11.92 30.80
N VAL A 113 -39.93 -13.22 31.06
CA VAL A 113 -38.92 -14.10 30.42
C VAL A 113 -39.04 -14.04 28.91
N ALA A 114 -40.24 -14.17 28.35
CA ALA A 114 -40.47 -14.07 26.90
C ALA A 114 -40.01 -12.71 26.33
N LYS A 115 -40.33 -11.60 27.02
CA LYS A 115 -39.85 -10.25 26.62
C LYS A 115 -38.34 -10.10 26.72
N LEU A 116 -37.70 -10.71 27.70
CA LEU A 116 -36.25 -10.65 27.86
C LEU A 116 -35.53 -11.51 26.80
N HIS A 117 -36.04 -12.69 26.46
CA HIS A 117 -35.52 -13.51 25.34
C HIS A 117 -35.59 -12.77 24.02
N THR A 118 -36.75 -12.19 23.66
CA THR A 118 -36.87 -11.40 22.43
C THR A 118 -35.91 -10.20 22.38
N ARG A 119 -35.60 -9.57 23.52
CA ARG A 119 -34.56 -8.53 23.59
C ARG A 119 -33.15 -9.09 23.40
N LEU A 120 -32.86 -10.27 23.96
CA LEU A 120 -31.58 -10.94 23.80
C LEU A 120 -31.34 -11.33 22.34
N ASP A 121 -32.36 -11.87 21.67
CA ASP A 121 -32.31 -12.22 20.25
C ASP A 121 -32.05 -10.99 19.38
N ARG A 122 -32.72 -9.87 19.66
CA ARG A 122 -32.44 -8.60 18.97
C ARG A 122 -31.00 -8.14 19.14
N ARG A 123 -30.45 -8.22 20.36
CA ARG A 123 -29.04 -7.88 20.61
C ARG A 123 -28.09 -8.82 19.87
N ARG A 124 -28.44 -10.10 19.78
CA ARG A 124 -27.68 -11.09 19.01
C ARG A 124 -27.67 -10.76 17.52
N SER A 125 -28.82 -10.49 16.93
CA SER A 125 -28.91 -10.06 15.53
C SER A 125 -28.14 -8.76 15.28
N GLN A 126 -28.25 -7.78 16.17
CA GLN A 126 -27.49 -6.53 16.06
C GLN A 126 -25.98 -6.75 16.12
N ALA A 127 -25.50 -7.62 17.02
CA ALA A 127 -24.09 -7.95 17.13
C ALA A 127 -23.57 -8.63 15.85
N HIS A 128 -24.34 -9.57 15.28
CA HIS A 128 -23.98 -10.22 14.02
C HIS A 128 -23.95 -9.24 12.84
N ASN A 129 -24.97 -8.38 12.72
CA ASN A 129 -25.00 -7.35 11.68
C ASN A 129 -23.81 -6.40 11.79
N ALA A 130 -23.42 -6.01 13.01
CA ALA A 130 -22.26 -5.14 13.22
C ALA A 130 -20.94 -5.80 12.77
N LEU A 131 -20.79 -7.12 12.96
CA LEU A 131 -19.63 -7.86 12.46
C LEU A 131 -19.63 -7.99 10.94
N GLU A 132 -20.79 -8.23 10.33
CA GLU A 132 -20.92 -8.24 8.86
C GLU A 132 -20.57 -6.87 8.27
N GLU A 133 -21.05 -5.78 8.86
CA GLU A 133 -20.66 -4.42 8.48
C GLU A 133 -19.16 -4.18 8.63
N GLN A 134 -18.54 -4.66 9.71
CA GLN A 134 -17.11 -4.54 9.92
C GLN A 134 -16.30 -5.30 8.86
N ALA A 135 -16.72 -6.52 8.51
CA ALA A 135 -16.12 -7.30 7.44
C ALA A 135 -16.24 -6.59 6.09
N GLN A 136 -17.42 -6.03 5.79
CA GLN A 136 -17.63 -5.27 4.56
C GLN A 136 -16.75 -4.01 4.48
N ARG A 137 -16.60 -3.28 5.60
CA ARG A 137 -15.71 -2.11 5.67
C ARG A 137 -14.25 -2.50 5.44
N ALA A 138 -13.80 -3.61 6.02
CA ALA A 138 -12.45 -4.14 5.82
C ALA A 138 -12.22 -4.58 4.36
N GLU A 139 -13.23 -5.17 3.71
CA GLU A 139 -13.16 -5.56 2.31
C GLU A 139 -13.02 -4.34 1.38
N ASN A 140 -13.84 -3.31 1.61
CA ASN A 140 -13.76 -2.05 0.88
C ASN A 140 -12.38 -1.37 1.05
N ALA A 141 -11.83 -1.39 2.27
CA ALA A 141 -10.48 -0.87 2.54
C ALA A 141 -9.40 -1.64 1.77
N LEU A 142 -9.45 -2.98 1.77
CA LEU A 142 -8.51 -3.80 1.00
C LEU A 142 -8.59 -3.52 -0.51
N LEU A 143 -9.80 -3.36 -1.05
CA LEU A 143 -10.00 -3.02 -2.47
C LEU A 143 -9.39 -1.65 -2.79
N ALA A 144 -9.61 -0.64 -1.94
CA ALA A 144 -9.01 0.67 -2.10
C ALA A 144 -7.47 0.62 -2.05
N SER A 145 -6.90 -0.11 -1.10
CA SER A 145 -5.45 -0.31 -0.98
C SER A 145 -4.86 -1.02 -2.21
N ARG A 146 -5.55 -2.04 -2.75
CA ARG A 146 -5.15 -2.71 -4.00
C ARG A 146 -5.19 -1.78 -5.20
N ALA A 147 -6.23 -0.94 -5.31
CA ALA A 147 -6.35 0.04 -6.39
C ALA A 147 -5.23 1.09 -6.32
N ALA A 148 -4.92 1.59 -5.13
CA ALA A 148 -3.80 2.51 -4.91
C ALA A 148 -2.45 1.87 -5.28
N HIS A 149 -2.19 0.65 -4.83
CA HIS A 149 -0.99 -0.10 -5.19
C HIS A 149 -0.87 -0.28 -6.71
N ALA A 150 -1.95 -0.68 -7.38
CA ALA A 150 -1.96 -0.87 -8.84
C ALA A 150 -1.69 0.44 -9.59
N SER A 151 -2.25 1.56 -9.13
CA SER A 151 -2.01 2.89 -9.70
C SER A 151 -0.53 3.30 -9.60
N ILE A 152 0.06 3.18 -8.41
CA ILE A 152 1.49 3.49 -8.17
C ILE A 152 2.38 2.56 -9.01
N TYR A 153 2.05 1.28 -9.07
CA TYR A 153 2.79 0.31 -9.87
C TYR A 153 2.80 0.67 -11.36
N ARG A 154 1.63 1.06 -11.92
CA ARG A 154 1.52 1.52 -13.31
C ARG A 154 2.35 2.78 -13.56
N GLN A 155 2.22 3.80 -12.72
CA GLN A 155 3.03 5.03 -12.85
C GLN A 155 4.54 4.72 -12.85
N ARG A 156 4.99 3.82 -11.97
CA ARG A 156 6.40 3.38 -11.92
C ARG A 156 6.80 2.59 -13.17
N PHE A 157 5.91 1.75 -13.69
CA PHE A 157 6.14 0.99 -14.91
C PHE A 157 6.29 1.91 -16.12
N ASP A 158 5.41 2.90 -16.25
CA ASP A 158 5.37 3.85 -17.37
C ASP A 158 6.57 4.81 -17.38
N LEU A 159 7.13 5.12 -16.20
CA LEU A 159 8.29 6.01 -16.08
C LEU A 159 9.62 5.35 -16.46
N LYS A 160 9.72 4.00 -16.36
CA LYS A 160 10.97 3.27 -16.62
C LYS A 160 11.48 3.38 -18.06
N PRO A 161 10.65 3.23 -19.11
CA PRO A 161 11.10 3.38 -20.50
C PRO A 161 11.71 4.75 -20.76
N THR A 162 10.99 5.82 -20.40
CA THR A 162 11.43 7.21 -20.60
C THR A 162 12.74 7.49 -19.90
N LEU A 163 12.89 7.01 -18.66
CA LEU A 163 14.12 7.19 -17.90
C LEU A 163 15.29 6.44 -18.57
N ARG A 164 15.08 5.21 -19.04
CA ARG A 164 16.08 4.41 -19.76
C ARG A 164 16.49 5.04 -21.09
N GLU A 165 15.54 5.60 -21.84
CA GLU A 165 15.82 6.32 -23.10
C GLU A 165 16.71 7.54 -22.86
N LEU A 166 16.37 8.36 -21.86
CA LEU A 166 17.15 9.55 -21.51
C LEU A 166 18.55 9.19 -20.96
N GLU A 167 18.67 8.12 -20.17
CA GLU A 167 19.97 7.62 -19.71
C GLU A 167 20.84 7.14 -20.86
N THR A 168 20.25 6.45 -21.83
CA THR A 168 20.96 5.99 -23.04
C THR A 168 21.45 7.18 -23.87
N ALA A 169 20.60 8.21 -24.03
CA ALA A 169 20.98 9.44 -24.71
C ALA A 169 22.12 10.18 -23.99
N LEU A 170 22.06 10.27 -22.66
CA LEU A 170 23.11 10.90 -21.85
C LEU A 170 24.43 10.13 -21.98
N SER A 171 24.40 8.80 -21.93
CA SER A 171 25.60 7.96 -22.15
C SER A 171 26.22 8.19 -23.52
N ALA A 172 25.41 8.33 -24.58
CA ALA A 172 25.92 8.62 -25.93
C ALA A 172 26.62 9.99 -26.02
N VAL A 173 26.07 11.03 -25.37
CA VAL A 173 26.69 12.37 -25.29
C VAL A 173 28.03 12.29 -24.54
N VAL A 174 28.06 11.60 -23.40
CA VAL A 174 29.28 11.42 -22.59
C VAL A 174 30.35 10.65 -23.37
N ASP A 175 29.97 9.62 -24.13
CA ASP A 175 30.89 8.85 -24.97
C ASP A 175 31.47 9.69 -26.11
N GLU A 176 30.66 10.55 -26.73
CA GLU A 176 31.08 11.49 -27.76
C GLU A 176 32.07 12.52 -27.19
N GLU A 177 31.78 13.11 -26.02
CA GLU A 177 32.70 13.99 -25.30
C GLU A 177 34.04 13.29 -25.02
N ALA A 178 33.99 12.04 -24.54
CA ALA A 178 35.17 11.24 -24.25
C ALA A 178 36.00 10.94 -25.52
N ARG A 179 35.35 10.70 -26.67
CA ARG A 179 36.01 10.50 -27.97
C ARG A 179 36.74 11.77 -28.43
N LEU A 180 36.09 12.93 -28.34
CA LEU A 180 36.69 14.23 -28.69
C LEU A 180 37.93 14.53 -27.83
N ASN A 181 37.89 14.21 -26.54
CA ASN A 181 39.01 14.38 -25.61
C ASN A 181 40.17 13.42 -25.92
N ARG A 182 39.90 12.15 -26.27
CA ARG A 182 40.93 11.17 -26.66
C ARG A 182 41.69 11.56 -27.94
N GLY A 183 41.03 12.20 -28.90
CA GLY A 183 41.66 12.73 -30.13
C GLY A 183 42.77 13.75 -29.89
N ARG A 184 42.71 14.50 -28.77
CA ARG A 184 43.77 15.44 -28.35
C ARG A 184 44.98 14.72 -27.72
N GLY A 185 44.75 13.66 -26.94
CA GLY A 185 45.80 12.89 -26.29
C GLY A 185 46.75 12.19 -27.27
N ARG A 186 46.22 11.59 -28.34
CA ARG A 186 47.03 10.95 -29.40
C ARG A 186 47.91 11.95 -30.17
N LYS A 187 47.40 13.15 -30.49
CA LYS A 187 48.19 14.19 -31.17
C LYS A 187 49.30 14.79 -30.31
N ARG A 188 49.10 14.91 -28.99
CA ARG A 188 50.16 15.35 -28.05
C ARG A 188 51.31 14.35 -27.99
N LYS A 189 51.03 13.04 -27.95
CA LYS A 189 52.07 11.99 -27.96
C LYS A 189 52.90 11.98 -29.27
N LEU A 190 52.25 12.11 -30.43
CA LEU A 190 52.92 12.16 -31.74
C LEU A 190 53.84 13.38 -31.93
N ARG A 191 53.49 14.55 -31.37
CA ARG A 191 54.34 15.74 -31.42
C ARG A 191 55.57 15.63 -30.50
N ALA A 192 55.44 14.92 -29.37
CA ALA A 192 56.56 14.69 -28.46
C ALA A 192 57.60 13.73 -29.06
N THR A 193 57.18 12.70 -29.79
CA THR A 193 58.09 11.77 -30.46
C THR A 193 58.81 12.39 -31.67
N GLN A 194 58.12 13.22 -32.47
CA GLN A 194 58.76 13.93 -33.60
C GLN A 194 59.80 14.99 -33.17
N ARG A 195 59.65 15.63 -32.01
CA ARG A 195 60.65 16.58 -31.48
C ARG A 195 61.94 15.91 -31.01
N LYS A 196 61.91 14.63 -30.62
CA LYS A 196 63.12 13.87 -30.26
C LYS A 196 63.93 13.39 -31.47
N GLY A 197 63.30 13.30 -32.66
CA GLY A 197 63.99 12.88 -33.89
C GLY A 197 64.69 13.98 -34.68
N LYS A 198 64.52 15.26 -34.33
CA LYS A 198 65.13 16.42 -35.00
C LYS A 198 66.39 16.98 -34.31
N LYS A 199 66.89 16.28 -33.29
CA LYS A 199 68.22 16.50 -32.72
C LYS A 199 69.10 15.29 -33.03
N ARG A 200 69.47 15.13 -34.29
CA ARG A 200 70.65 14.38 -34.73
C ARG A 200 71.22 15.15 -35.91
#